data_AF-A0A972ZUG3-F1
#
_entry.id   AF-A0A972ZUG3-F1
#
_cell.length_a   1.000
_cell.length_b   1.000
_cell.length_c   1.000
_cell.angle_alpha   90.00
_cell.angle_beta   90.00
_cell.angle_gamma   90.00
#
_symmetry.space_group_name_H-M   'P 1'
#
loop_
_entity.id
_entity.type
_entity.pdbx_description
1 polymer ?
#
loop_
_entity_poly.entity_id
_entity_poly.type
_entity_poly.pdbx_seq_one_letter_code
_entity_poly.pdbx_strand_id
1 'polypeptide(L)' 'ILFREETRYPGFFYRSDFPELDEENWHCFVNSRRDPDTGEWTMYKREHVSMVDHGH' A
#
# COMPACT_ATOMS: atom_id res chain seq x y z
N ILE A 1 -1.03 -3.12 8.13
CA ILE A 1 -2.04 -2.31 7.41
C ILE A 1 -2.02 -0.82 7.78
N LEU A 2 -1.65 -0.44 9.02
CA LEU A 2 -1.80 0.94 9.53
C LEU A 2 -1.29 2.06 8.62
N PHE A 3 -0.18 1.86 7.88
CA PHE A 3 0.32 2.86 6.94
C PHE A 3 -0.54 3.03 5.68
N ARG A 4 -1.28 1.99 5.25
CA ARG A 4 -2.14 2.02 4.07
C ARG A 4 -3.57 2.38 4.49
N GLU A 5 -4.06 3.50 3.99
CA GLU A 5 -5.35 4.10 4.37
C GLU A 5 -6.44 3.79 3.33
N GLU A 6 -6.64 2.50 3.06
CA GLU A 6 -7.70 1.99 2.19
C GLU A 6 -7.98 0.51 2.50
N THR A 7 -9.04 -0.03 1.89
CA THR A 7 -9.34 -1.46 1.84
C THR A 7 -9.06 -2.00 0.43
N ARG A 8 -7.82 -2.43 0.18
CA ARG A 8 -7.38 -2.96 -1.13
C ARG A 8 -7.91 -4.35 -1.45
N TYR A 9 -8.09 -5.18 -0.43
CA TYR A 9 -8.40 -6.61 -0.59
C TYR A 9 -9.64 -6.99 0.26
N PRO A 10 -10.82 -6.45 -0.08
CA PRO A 10 -12.05 -6.82 0.58
C PRO A 10 -12.29 -8.33 0.42
N GLY A 11 -12.63 -8.99 1.53
CA GLY A 11 -12.75 -10.45 1.64
C GLY A 11 -11.59 -11.08 2.40
N PHE A 12 -10.41 -10.45 2.38
CA PHE A 12 -9.27 -10.84 3.24
C PHE A 12 -9.18 -9.96 4.48
N PHE A 13 -9.27 -8.64 4.31
CA PHE A 13 -9.19 -7.68 5.40
C PHE A 13 -9.96 -6.40 5.07
N TYR A 14 -10.57 -5.79 6.08
CA TYR A 14 -11.33 -4.55 5.96
C TYR A 14 -10.83 -3.51 6.97
N ARG A 15 -10.62 -2.27 6.51
CA ARG A 15 -10.42 -1.12 7.38
C ARG A 15 -11.74 -0.38 7.56
N SER A 16 -12.33 -0.41 8.75
CA SER A 16 -13.59 0.29 9.00
C SER A 16 -13.48 1.80 8.89
N ASP A 17 -12.28 2.36 9.10
CA ASP A 17 -11.97 3.78 8.98
C ASP A 17 -11.60 4.21 7.56
N PHE A 18 -11.21 3.27 6.69
CA PHE A 18 -10.98 3.50 5.26
C PHE A 18 -11.53 2.31 4.45
N PRO A 19 -12.87 2.22 4.31
CA PRO A 19 -13.53 1.02 3.79
C PRO A 19 -13.45 0.87 2.28
N GLU A 20 -13.09 1.92 1.56
CA GLU A 20 -13.08 1.96 0.10
C GLU A 20 -11.69 1.66 -0.48
N LEU A 21 -11.68 1.31 -1.77
CA LEU A 21 -10.50 1.14 -2.60
C LEU A 21 -10.11 2.50 -3.21
N ASP A 22 -8.88 2.95 -3.01
CA ASP A 22 -8.39 4.25 -3.47
C ASP A 22 -7.29 4.08 -4.53
N GLU A 23 -7.71 4.05 -5.80
CA GLU A 23 -6.79 3.94 -6.93
C GLU A 23 -5.99 5.22 -7.21
N GLU A 24 -6.43 6.38 -6.72
CA GLU A 24 -5.74 7.64 -6.97
C GLU A 24 -4.50 7.78 -6.08
N ASN A 25 -4.62 7.45 -4.79
CA ASN A 25 -3.54 7.67 -3.82
C ASN A 25 -2.78 6.39 -3.44
N TRP A 26 -3.38 5.21 -3.66
CA TRP A 26 -2.88 3.94 -3.14
C TRP A 26 -2.69 2.85 -4.19
N HIS A 27 -2.80 3.18 -5.48
CA HIS A 27 -2.33 2.31 -6.58
C HIS A 27 -0.79 2.28 -6.66
N CYS A 28 -0.18 1.75 -5.61
CA CYS A 28 1.25 1.68 -5.42
C CYS A 28 1.58 0.46 -4.54
N PHE A 29 2.85 0.09 -4.50
CA PHE A 29 3.35 -0.82 -3.48
C PHE A 29 3.63 -0.06 -2.17
N VAL A 30 3.43 -0.72 -1.03
CA VAL A 30 3.88 -0.21 0.27
C VAL A 30 5.02 -1.11 0.73
N ASN A 31 6.17 -0.51 0.95
CA ASN A 31 7.36 -1.20 1.42
C ASN A 31 7.78 -0.65 2.78
N SER A 32 8.55 -1.46 3.50
CA SER A 32 9.15 -1.07 4.76
C SER A 32 10.64 -1.42 4.76
N ARG A 33 11.44 -0.63 5.47
CA ARG A 33 12.83 -0.95 5.79
C ARG A 33 13.02 -0.73 7.28
N ARG A 34 13.64 -1.71 7.93
CA ARG A 34 14.12 -1.57 9.30
C ARG A 34 15.60 -1.22 9.28
N ASP A 35 15.99 -0.21 10.05
CA ASP A 35 17.38 0.08 10.35
C ASP A 35 17.90 -0.97 11.35
N PRO A 36 18.99 -1.70 11.04
CA PRO A 36 19.51 -2.73 11.94
C PRO A 36 20.22 -2.17 13.18
N ASP A 37 20.74 -0.95 13.10
CA ASP A 37 21.53 -0.33 14.16
C ASP A 37 20.61 0.38 15.17
N THR A 38 19.60 1.11 14.70
CA THR A 38 18.66 1.84 15.55
C THR A 38 17.38 1.05 15.85
N GLY A 39 17.06 0.06 15.00
CA GLY A 39 15.81 -0.68 15.08
C GLY A 39 14.59 0.08 14.53
N GLU A 40 14.77 1.30 14.04
CA GLU A 40 13.69 2.15 13.52
C GLU A 40 13.11 1.61 12.22
N TRP A 41 11.81 1.82 12.02
CA TRP A 41 11.10 1.40 10.82
C TRP A 41 10.72 2.60 9.96
N THR A 42 11.08 2.54 8.67
CA THR A 42 10.61 3.48 7.66
C THR A 42 9.61 2.78 6.76
N MET A 43 8.44 3.39 6.58
CA MET A 43 7.41 2.97 5.63
C MET A 43 7.41 3.94 4.44
N TYR A 44 7.22 3.44 3.23
CA TYR A 44 7.17 4.30 2.05
C TYR A 44 6.35 3.68 0.91
N LYS A 45 5.85 4.55 0.03
CA LYS A 45 5.16 4.18 -1.21
C LYS A 45 6.18 3.97 -2.33
N ARG A 46 5.95 2.97 -3.18
CA ARG A 46 6.66 2.76 -4.45
C ARG A 46 5.65 2.67 -5.57
N GLU A 47 5.82 3.52 -6.58
CA GLU A 47 4.90 3.59 -7.72
C GLU A 47 4.74 2.21 -8.39
N HIS A 48 3.50 1.89 -8.75
CA HIS A 48 3.21 0.71 -9.55
C HIS A 48 3.44 1.04 -11.02
N VAL A 49 4.34 0.29 -11.67
CA VAL A 49 4.59 0.40 -13.11
C VAL A 49 4.12 -0.88 -13.78
N SER A 50 3.09 -0.76 -14.62
CA SER A 50 2.57 -1.89 -15.39
C SER A 50 3.63 -2.37 -16.38
N MET A 51 4.03 -3.64 -16.27
CA MET A 51 4.99 -4.26 -17.20
C MET A 51 4.36 -4.70 -18.52
N VAL A 52 3.03 -4.83 -18.54
CA VAL A 52 2.24 -5.19 -19.72
C VAL A 52 1.09 -4.20 -19.80
N ASP A 53 0.94 -3.60 -20.98
CA ASP A 53 -0.21 -2.74 -21.25
C ASP A 53 -1.48 -3.58 -21.33
N HIS A 54 -2.29 -3.48 -20.28
CA HIS A 54 -3.65 -3.98 -20.29
C HIS A 54 -4.51 -2.74 -20.53
N GLY A 55 -4.70 -2.39 -21.81
CA GLY A 55 -5.40 -1.17 -22.21
C GLY A 55 -6.63 -0.92 -21.35
N HIS A 56 -6.58 0.16 -20.58
CA HIS A 56 -7.67 0.67 -19.76
C HIS A 56 -8.49 1.68 -20.56
#